data_AF-A0A2V8REB8-F1
#
_entry.id   AF-A0A2V8REB8-F1
#
_cell.length_a   1.000
_cell.length_b   1.000
_cell.length_c   1.000
_cell.angle_alpha   90.00
_cell.angle_beta   90.00
_cell.angle_gamma   90.00
#
_symmetry.space_group_name_H-M   'P 1'
#
loop_
_entity.id
_entity.type
_entity.pdbx_description
1 polymer ?
#
loop_
_entity_poly.entity_id
_entity_poly.type
_entity_poly.pdbx_seq_one_letter_code
_entity_poly.pdbx_strand_id
1 'polypeptide(L)' 'IGKLTYLGGGIATGDYPPNTQQKEVQRMFETQLADLRKRLDGVVGTDLAGFNRMLKEKNIATVISGGQ' A
#
# COMPACT_ATOMS: atom_id res chain seq x y z
N ILE A 1 -39.45 8.66 -25.75
CA ILE A 1 -38.27 9.56 -25.90
C ILE A 1 -37.84 10.15 -24.55
N GLY A 2 -38.70 10.76 -23.73
CA GLY A 2 -38.29 11.38 -22.44
C GLY A 2 -37.59 10.48 -21.41
N LYS A 3 -37.97 9.20 -21.28
CA LYS A 3 -37.29 8.25 -20.35
C LYS A 3 -35.88 7.87 -20.80
N LEU A 4 -35.65 7.77 -22.11
CA LEU A 4 -34.33 7.52 -22.70
C LEU A 4 -33.43 8.75 -22.56
N THR A 5 -33.99 9.97 -22.67
CA THR A 5 -33.25 11.23 -22.42
C THR A 5 -32.90 11.40 -20.93
N TYR A 6 -33.79 11.02 -20.02
CA TYR A 6 -33.52 11.04 -18.57
C TYR A 6 -32.42 10.05 -18.16
N LEU A 7 -32.43 8.84 -18.73
CA LEU A 7 -31.34 7.87 -18.56
C LEU A 7 -30.03 8.36 -19.19
N GLY A 8 -30.08 9.00 -20.36
CA GLY A 8 -28.90 9.63 -20.99
C GLY A 8 -28.28 10.74 -20.14
N GLY A 9 -29.10 11.52 -19.43
CA GLY A 9 -28.63 12.56 -18.49
C GLY A 9 -27.93 11.99 -17.25
N GLY A 10 -28.39 10.84 -16.73
CA GLY A 10 -27.76 10.16 -15.59
C GLY A 10 -26.52 9.33 -15.94
N ILE A 11 -26.43 8.84 -17.20
CA ILE A 11 -25.25 8.12 -17.71
C ILE A 11 -24.11 9.10 -18.06
N ALA A 12 -24.44 10.31 -18.52
CA ALA A 12 -23.44 11.35 -18.80
C ALA A 12 -22.69 11.85 -17.55
N THR A 13 -23.21 11.57 -16.36
CA THR A 13 -22.67 12.04 -15.08
C THR A 13 -21.99 10.95 -14.26
N GLY A 14 -21.81 9.73 -14.79
CA GLY A 14 -21.34 8.56 -14.03
C GLY A 14 -19.91 8.63 -13.47
N ASP A 15 -19.10 9.58 -13.95
CA ASP A 15 -17.76 9.85 -13.43
C ASP A 15 -17.78 11.09 -12.53
N TYR A 16 -18.30 10.91 -11.31
CA TYR A 16 -18.28 11.98 -10.30
C TYR A 16 -16.90 12.02 -9.65
N PRO A 17 -16.28 13.21 -9.50
CA PRO A 17 -15.02 13.32 -8.78
C PRO A 17 -15.18 12.76 -7.36
N PRO A 18 -14.12 12.16 -6.77
CA PRO A 18 -14.19 11.61 -5.43
C PRO A 18 -14.72 12.65 -4.44
N ASN A 19 -15.73 12.24 -3.67
CA ASN A 19 -16.27 13.09 -2.62
C ASN A 19 -15.26 13.26 -1.48
N THR A 20 -15.52 14.22 -0.58
CA THR A 20 -14.59 14.54 0.51
C THR A 20 -14.25 13.32 1.37
N GLN A 21 -15.24 12.48 1.67
CA GLN A 21 -15.07 11.27 2.47
C GLN A 21 -14.16 10.24 1.76
N GLN A 22 -14.33 10.06 0.46
CA GLN A 22 -13.48 9.18 -0.34
C GLN A 22 -12.03 9.67 -0.36
N LYS A 23 -11.80 10.98 -0.44
CA LYS A 23 -10.46 11.58 -0.35
C LYS A 23 -9.84 11.45 1.05
N GLU A 24 -10.64 11.46 2.10
CA GLU A 24 -10.18 11.21 3.47
C GLU A 24 -9.76 9.75 3.68
N VAL A 25 -10.56 8.80 3.19
CA VAL A 25 -10.22 7.38 3.22
C VAL A 25 -8.97 7.09 2.40
N GLN A 26 -8.82 7.71 1.22
CA GLN A 26 -7.60 7.62 0.43
C GLN A 26 -6.37 8.07 1.23
N ARG A 27 -6.41 9.27 1.83
CA ARG A 27 -5.31 9.79 2.65
C ARG A 27 -4.99 8.90 3.86
N MET A 28 -6.02 8.31 4.47
CA MET A 28 -5.86 7.33 5.54
C MET A 28 -5.07 6.11 5.06
N PHE A 29 -5.42 5.55 3.89
CA PHE A 29 -4.70 4.40 3.34
C PHE A 29 -3.29 4.73 2.87
N GLU A 30 -3.07 5.91 2.27
CA GLU A 30 -1.72 6.38 1.90
C GLU A 30 -0.81 6.47 3.13
N THR A 31 -1.34 6.99 4.24
CA THR A 31 -0.61 7.09 5.52
C THR A 31 -0.28 5.71 6.08
N GLN A 32 -1.25 4.78 6.08
CA GLN A 32 -1.02 3.41 6.55
C GLN A 32 0.00 2.67 5.69
N LEU A 33 -0.06 2.84 4.37
CA LEU A 33 0.88 2.22 3.45
C LEU A 33 2.30 2.73 3.66
N ALA A 34 2.47 4.04 3.86
CA ALA A 34 3.76 4.64 4.16
C ALA A 34 4.36 4.11 5.48
N ASP A 35 3.54 3.99 6.54
CA ASP A 35 4.00 3.43 7.81
C ASP A 35 4.42 1.96 7.69
N LEU A 36 3.57 1.13 7.06
CA LEU A 36 3.87 -0.28 6.83
C LEU A 36 5.13 -0.45 5.99
N ARG A 37 5.32 0.39 4.95
CA ARG A 37 6.53 0.36 4.13
C ARG A 37 7.77 0.69 4.95
N LYS A 38 7.72 1.75 5.75
CA LYS A 38 8.83 2.14 6.63
C LYS A 38 9.18 1.03 7.63
N ARG A 39 8.18 0.35 8.21
CA ARG A 39 8.38 -0.76 9.13
C ARG A 39 9.03 -1.96 8.43
N LEU A 40 8.58 -2.30 7.23
CA LEU A 40 9.18 -3.36 6.43
C LEU A 40 10.64 -3.04 6.08
N ASP A 41 10.91 -1.82 5.60
CA ASP A 41 12.26 -1.38 5.26
C ASP A 41 13.17 -1.40 6.50
N GLY A 42 12.65 -1.06 7.67
CA GLY A 42 13.38 -1.17 8.95
C GLY A 42 13.76 -2.60 9.31
N VAL A 43 12.80 -3.54 9.21
CA VAL A 43 13.04 -4.96 9.50
C VAL A 43 14.03 -5.56 8.52
N VAL A 44 13.88 -5.30 7.22
CA VAL A 44 14.77 -5.85 6.19
C VAL A 44 16.17 -5.22 6.25
N GLY A 45 16.26 -3.91 6.44
CA GLY A 45 17.53 -3.19 6.42
C GLY A 45 18.33 -3.31 7.71
N THR A 46 17.67 -3.33 8.87
CA THR A 46 18.34 -3.28 10.18
C THR A 46 18.27 -4.63 10.88
N ASP A 47 17.05 -5.11 11.15
CA ASP A 47 16.85 -6.25 12.04
C ASP A 47 17.35 -7.55 11.41
N LEU A 48 17.03 -7.78 10.13
CA LEU A 48 17.52 -8.93 9.38
C LEU A 48 19.03 -8.91 9.21
N ALA A 49 19.62 -7.73 8.97
CA ALA A 49 21.08 -7.58 8.89
C ALA A 49 21.76 -7.92 10.22
N GLY A 50 21.21 -7.46 11.34
CA GLY A 50 21.67 -7.81 12.69
C GLY A 50 21.53 -9.31 12.98
N PHE A 51 20.38 -9.88 12.65
CA PHE A 51 20.12 -11.32 12.81
C PHE A 51 21.09 -12.18 11.98
N ASN A 52 21.31 -11.80 10.71
CA ASN A 52 22.26 -12.50 9.84
C ASN A 52 23.70 -12.39 10.35
N ARG A 53 24.08 -11.29 11.01
CA ARG A 53 25.38 -11.17 11.67
C ARG A 53 25.50 -12.18 12.82
N MET A 54 24.49 -12.27 13.68
CA MET A 54 24.46 -13.25 14.78
C MET A 54 24.53 -14.70 14.28
N LEU A 55 23.83 -15.03 13.19
CA LEU A 55 23.88 -16.37 12.60
C LEU A 55 25.29 -16.70 12.09
N LYS A 56 25.95 -15.75 11.40
CA LYS A 56 27.34 -15.90 10.95
C LYS A 56 28.31 -16.14 12.12
N GLU A 57 28.17 -15.40 13.22
CA GLU A 57 28.98 -15.59 14.43
C GLU A 57 28.82 -16.99 15.04
N LYS A 58 27.65 -17.62 14.85
CA LYS A 58 27.36 -18.98 15.30
C LYS A 58 27.65 -20.05 14.24
N ASN A 59 28.27 -19.71 13.11
CA ASN A 59 28.49 -20.59 11.96
C ASN A 59 27.20 -21.22 11.38
N ILE A 60 26.07 -20.51 11.50
CA ILE A 60 24.77 -20.90 10.96
C ILE A 60 24.52 -20.15 9.65
N ALA A 61 23.93 -20.82 8.65
CA ALA A 61 23.57 -20.21 7.38
C ALA A 61 22.63 -19.01 7.57
N THR A 62 22.87 -17.91 6.84
CA THR A 62 22.06 -16.70 6.92
C THR A 62 20.70 -16.87 6.27
N VAL A 63 19.70 -16.15 6.76
CA VAL A 63 18.41 -16.04 6.11
C VAL A 63 18.53 -15.05 4.95
N ILE A 64 18.43 -15.57 3.72
CA ILE A 64 18.33 -14.74 2.50
C ILE A 64 16.87 -14.28 2.40
N SER A 65 16.57 -13.02 2.67
CA SER A 65 15.30 -12.43 2.25
C SER A 65 15.37 -12.22 0.74
N GLY A 66 14.69 -13.07 -0.03
CA GLY A 66 14.54 -12.90 -1.47
C GLY A 66 13.90 -11.54 -1.77
N GLY A 67 14.61 -10.74 -2.56
CA GLY A 67 14.17 -9.47 -3.11
C GLY A 67 15.11 -9.05 -4.21
N GLN A 68 15.08 -9.79 -5.32
CA GLN A 68 15.39 -9.22 -6.64
C GLN A 68 14.17 -8.42 -7.11
#